data_AF-A0A924HAN6-F1
#
_entry.id   AF-A0A924HAN6-F1
#
_cell.length_a   1.000
_cell.length_b   1.000
_cell.length_c   1.000
_cell.angle_alpha   90.00
_cell.angle_beta   90.00
_cell.angle_gamma   90.00
#
_symmetry.space_group_name_H-M   'P 1'
#
loop_
_entity.id
_entity.type
_entity.pdbx_description
1 polymer ?
#
loop_
_entity_poly.entity_id
_entity_poly.type
_entity_poly.pdbx_seq_one_letter_code
_entity_poly.pdbx_strand_id
1 'polypeptide(L)'
;MFNTRGSQYLTLTGLRFDANLGILEQEKRAPQPIQVDAELNLGTQPLLPSDDDINHVLDYRKVRQIIIAECTAEHVNLLESLIGKLAHRLMLLPGVVGVRV
;
A
#
# COMPACT_ATOMS: atom_id res chain seq x y z
N MET A 1 -12.94 -24.19 -23.55
CA MET A 1 -12.06 -24.13 -22.35
C MET A 1 -12.34 -22.83 -21.65
N PHE A 2 -12.83 -22.85 -20.40
CA PHE A 2 -13.00 -21.64 -19.60
C PHE A 2 -11.63 -21.18 -19.12
N ASN A 3 -11.31 -19.90 -19.27
CA ASN A 3 -10.11 -19.33 -18.64
C ASN A 3 -10.37 -19.22 -17.14
N THR A 4 -9.75 -20.07 -16.35
CA THR A 4 -9.92 -20.13 -14.89
C THR A 4 -8.92 -19.25 -14.14
N ARG A 5 -8.19 -18.38 -14.84
CA ARG A 5 -7.20 -17.47 -14.25
C ARG A 5 -7.47 -16.02 -14.63
N GLY A 6 -7.32 -15.12 -13.67
CA GLY A 6 -7.49 -13.68 -13.86
C GLY A 6 -6.47 -12.88 -13.05
N SER A 7 -6.28 -11.61 -13.39
CA SER A 7 -5.46 -10.71 -12.58
C SER A 7 -6.18 -10.35 -11.30
N GLN A 8 -5.50 -10.49 -10.16
CA GLN A 8 -6.06 -10.14 -8.86
C GLN A 8 -5.42 -8.84 -8.35
N TYR A 9 -6.27 -7.97 -7.80
CA TYR A 9 -5.86 -6.70 -7.20
C TYR A 9 -6.38 -6.61 -5.78
N LEU A 10 -5.54 -6.10 -4.89
CA LEU A 10 -5.93 -5.68 -3.55
C LEU A 10 -5.96 -4.15 -3.52
N THR A 11 -7.13 -3.57 -3.27
CA THR A 11 -7.29 -2.12 -3.22
C THR A 11 -7.64 -1.68 -1.79
N LEU A 12 -6.89 -0.71 -1.27
CA LEU A 12 -7.19 -0.01 -0.03
C LEU A 12 -7.50 1.44 -0.38
N THR A 13 -8.67 1.93 -0.01
CA THR A 13 -9.08 3.32 -0.26
C THR A 13 -9.45 4.03 1.02
N GLY A 14 -9.23 5.35 1.03
CA GLY A 14 -9.64 6.24 2.12
C GLY A 14 -8.84 6.06 3.40
N LEU A 15 -7.59 5.58 3.35
CA LEU A 15 -6.76 5.51 4.56
C LEU A 15 -6.37 6.92 4.97
N ARG A 16 -6.97 7.41 6.07
CA ARG A 16 -6.71 8.75 6.62
C ARG A 16 -5.96 8.65 7.93
N PHE A 17 -4.86 9.38 8.02
CA PHE A 17 -4.01 9.47 9.22
C PHE A 17 -3.09 10.68 9.09
N ASP A 18 -2.48 11.10 10.21
CA ASP A 18 -1.58 12.24 10.23
C ASP A 18 -0.15 11.80 9.88
N ALA A 19 0.51 12.54 8.99
CA ALA A 19 1.88 12.26 8.52
C ALA A 19 2.77 13.51 8.63
N ASN A 20 4.07 13.28 8.88
CA ASN A 20 5.08 14.35 8.90
C ASN A 20 5.57 14.58 7.46
N LEU A 21 4.91 15.47 6.73
CA LEU A 21 5.16 15.70 5.32
C LEU A 21 5.17 17.20 5.02
N GLY A 22 6.11 17.68 4.23
CA GLY A 22 6.09 19.03 3.65
C GLY A 22 7.39 19.81 3.82
N ILE A 23 7.45 21.00 3.22
CA ILE A 23 8.65 21.85 3.18
C ILE A 23 8.49 23.13 4.02
N LEU A 24 7.26 23.51 4.35
CA LEU A 24 6.96 24.71 5.11
C LEU A 24 7.35 24.52 6.58
N GLU A 25 7.74 25.60 7.23
CA GLU A 25 8.17 25.56 8.64
C GLU A 25 7.09 25.04 9.59
N GLN A 26 5.82 25.26 9.26
CA GLN A 26 4.68 24.70 10.00
C GLN A 26 4.53 23.18 9.82
N GLU A 27 4.79 22.68 8.62
CA GLU A 27 4.70 21.25 8.27
C GLU A 27 5.80 20.42 8.93
N LYS A 28 6.95 21.04 9.21
CA LYS A 28 8.06 20.42 9.95
C LYS A 28 7.81 20.33 11.46
N ARG A 29 6.84 21.10 11.98
CA ARG A 29 6.58 21.23 13.43
C ARG A 29 5.45 20.34 13.92
N ALA A 30 4.53 19.96 13.03
CA ALA A 30 3.39 19.13 13.38
C ALA A 30 2.97 18.26 12.18
N PRO A 31 2.51 17.03 12.43
CA PRO A 31 1.97 16.19 11.37
C PRO A 31 0.65 16.77 10.84
N GLN A 32 0.35 16.47 9.57
CA GLN A 32 -0.87 16.92 8.90
C GLN A 32 -1.67 15.73 8.36
N PRO A 33 -3.01 15.83 8.30
CA PRO A 33 -3.86 14.75 7.83
C PRO A 33 -3.64 14.52 6.33
N ILE A 34 -3.33 13.28 5.96
CA ILE A 34 -3.27 12.84 4.56
C ILE A 34 -4.28 11.72 4.31
N GLN A 35 -4.65 11.54 3.04
CA GLN A 35 -5.35 10.34 2.57
C GLN A 35 -4.41 9.58 1.63
N VAL A 36 -4.30 8.28 1.85
CA VAL A 36 -3.57 7.37 0.97
C VAL A 36 -4.55 6.34 0.40
N ASP A 37 -4.51 6.19 -0.92
CA ASP A 37 -5.15 5.12 -1.65
C ASP A 37 -4.03 4.23 -2.22
N ALA A 38 -4.20 2.91 -2.19
CA ALA A 38 -3.20 1.98 -2.68
C ALA A 38 -3.85 0.79 -3.40
N GLU A 39 -3.27 0.39 -4.52
CA GLU A 39 -3.62 -0.81 -5.27
C GLU A 39 -2.39 -1.69 -5.45
N LEU A 40 -2.49 -2.95 -5.03
CA LEU A 40 -1.44 -3.95 -5.18
C LEU A 40 -1.92 -4.98 -6.20
N ASN A 41 -1.16 -5.15 -7.28
CA ASN A 41 -1.37 -6.18 -8.27
C ASN A 41 -0.69 -7.48 -7.80
N LEU A 42 -1.46 -8.55 -7.66
CA LEU A 42 -1.00 -9.86 -7.20
C LEU A 42 -0.75 -10.85 -8.35
N GLY A 43 -0.79 -10.35 -9.59
CA GLY A 43 -0.59 -11.12 -10.79
C GLY A 43 -1.78 -12.01 -11.13
N THR A 44 -1.53 -12.96 -12.02
CA THR A 44 -2.54 -13.91 -12.50
C THR A 44 -2.73 -15.03 -11.49
N GLN A 45 -3.92 -15.12 -10.92
CA GLN A 45 -4.31 -16.14 -9.95
C GLN A 45 -5.53 -16.95 -10.43
N PRO A 46 -5.76 -18.16 -9.88
CA PRO A 46 -7.00 -18.89 -10.10
C PRO A 46 -8.21 -18.05 -9.68
N LEU A 47 -9.24 -18.00 -10.53
CA LEU A 47 -10.50 -17.31 -10.22
C LEU A 47 -11.30 -18.01 -9.12
N LEU A 48 -11.08 -19.31 -8.94
CA LEU A 48 -11.55 -20.05 -7.77
C LEU A 48 -10.37 -20.24 -6.82
N PRO A 49 -10.34 -19.57 -5.65
CA PRO A 49 -9.38 -19.91 -4.61
C PRO A 49 -9.62 -21.35 -4.17
N SER A 50 -8.54 -22.12 -4.01
CA SER A 50 -8.63 -23.51 -3.57
C SER A 50 -8.84 -23.63 -2.05
N ASP A 51 -8.62 -22.54 -1.30
CA ASP A 51 -8.72 -22.51 0.15
C ASP A 51 -9.07 -21.10 0.65
N ASP A 52 -9.83 -20.99 1.74
CA ASP A 52 -10.22 -19.76 2.44
C ASP A 52 -9.20 -19.39 3.54
N ASP A 53 -7.98 -19.93 3.45
CA ASP A 53 -6.90 -19.68 4.40
C ASP A 53 -6.20 -18.34 4.12
N ILE A 54 -6.27 -17.44 5.11
CA ILE A 54 -5.59 -16.13 5.11
C ILE A 54 -4.06 -16.24 4.95
N ASN A 55 -3.46 -17.39 5.24
CA ASN A 55 -2.03 -17.64 5.05
C ASN A 55 -1.63 -17.78 3.58
N HIS A 56 -2.58 -18.07 2.68
CA HIS A 56 -2.33 -18.14 1.23
C HIS A 56 -2.61 -16.80 0.51
N VAL A 57 -3.13 -15.80 1.22
CA VAL A 57 -3.52 -14.51 0.66
C VAL A 57 -2.66 -13.40 1.25
N LEU A 58 -2.43 -12.34 0.47
CA LEU A 58 -1.80 -11.14 0.99
C LEU A 58 -2.68 -10.49 2.06
N ASP A 59 -2.22 -10.51 3.31
CA ASP A 59 -2.95 -9.93 4.44
C ASP A 59 -3.04 -8.40 4.33
N TYR A 60 -4.23 -7.90 4.01
CA TYR A 60 -4.51 -6.47 3.89
C TYR A 60 -4.24 -5.70 5.19
N ARG A 61 -4.29 -6.35 6.36
CA ARG A 61 -3.98 -5.72 7.65
C ARG A 61 -2.50 -5.36 7.72
N LYS A 62 -1.62 -6.23 7.21
CA LYS A 62 -0.18 -5.95 7.10
C LYS A 62 0.09 -4.83 6.10
N VAL A 63 -0.59 -4.85 4.95
CA VAL A 63 -0.49 -3.78 3.94
C VAL A 63 -0.86 -2.42 4.55
N ARG A 64 -2.00 -2.35 5.24
CA ARG A 64 -2.44 -1.16 5.96
C ARG A 64 -1.41 -0.69 6.99
N GLN A 65 -0.87 -1.61 7.79
CA GLN A 65 0.15 -1.27 8.79
C GLN A 65 1.42 -0.72 8.15
N ILE A 66 1.86 -1.29 7.03
CA ILE A 66 3.03 -0.80 6.28
C ILE A 66 2.79 0.62 5.77
N ILE A 67 1.62 0.90 5.19
CA ILE A 67 1.27 2.25 4.71
C ILE A 67 1.35 3.27 5.85
N ILE A 68 0.70 2.98 6.97
CA ILE A 68 0.70 3.90 8.12
C ILE A 68 2.12 4.06 8.68
N ALA A 69 2.84 2.95 8.89
CA ALA A 69 4.18 2.98 9.47
C ALA A 69 5.15 3.77 8.58
N GLU A 70 5.13 3.57 7.26
CA GLU A 70 6.03 4.26 6.35
C GLU A 70 5.76 5.77 6.32
N CYS A 71 4.48 6.17 6.27
CA CYS A 71 4.10 7.57 6.22
C CYS A 71 4.24 8.30 7.56
N THR A 72 4.39 7.58 8.68
CA THR A 72 4.55 8.17 10.02
C THR A 72 5.96 8.03 10.60
N ALA A 73 6.85 7.29 9.93
CA ALA A 73 8.18 6.95 10.44
C ALA A 73 9.10 8.17 10.62
N GLU A 74 9.18 9.03 9.61
CA GLU A 74 10.06 10.20 9.61
C GLU A 74 9.46 11.35 8.81
N HIS A 75 9.98 12.56 9.02
CA HIS A 75 9.58 13.72 8.23
C HIS A 75 10.08 13.58 6.79
N VAL A 76 9.16 13.70 5.83
CA VAL A 76 9.49 13.70 4.41
C VAL A 76 9.19 15.08 3.82
N ASN A 77 10.08 15.61 2.99
CA ASN A 77 9.87 16.92 2.40
C ASN A 77 8.87 16.89 1.23
N LEU A 78 8.90 15.85 0.41
CA LEU A 78 8.20 15.77 -0.86
C LEU A 78 7.30 14.54 -0.94
N LEU A 79 6.13 14.71 -1.56
CA LEU A 79 5.20 13.61 -1.84
C LEU A 79 5.86 12.53 -2.68
N GLU A 80 6.64 12.91 -3.68
CA GLU A 80 7.35 12.00 -4.58
C GLU A 80 8.32 11.08 -3.80
N SER A 81 8.97 11.61 -2.77
CA SER A 81 9.85 10.83 -1.90
C SER A 81 9.07 9.86 -1.03
N LEU A 82 7.92 10.30 -0.49
CA LEU A 82 7.07 9.46 0.34
C LEU A 82 6.44 8.32 -0.47
N ILE A 83 5.90 8.65 -1.65
CA ILE A 83 5.30 7.69 -2.60
C ILE A 83 6.36 6.68 -3.04
N GLY A 84 7.58 7.13 -3.38
CA GLY A 84 8.66 6.23 -3.78
C GLY A 84 9.05 5.23 -2.70
N LYS A 85 9.20 5.69 -1.45
CA LYS A 85 9.49 4.81 -0.30
C LYS A 85 8.36 3.81 -0.04
N LEU A 86 7.12 4.30 -0.02
CA LEU A 86 5.95 3.47 0.22
C LEU A 86 5.77 2.42 -0.88
N ALA A 87 5.80 2.82 -2.15
CA ALA A 87 5.67 1.91 -3.28
C ALA A 87 6.78 0.85 -3.28
N HIS A 88 8.03 1.24 -3.00
CA HIS A 88 9.14 0.31 -2.88
C HIS A 88 8.89 -0.72 -1.76
N ARG A 89 8.45 -0.26 -0.58
CA ARG A 89 8.18 -1.17 0.55
C ARG A 89 7.01 -2.12 0.27
N LEU A 90 5.98 -1.66 -0.44
CA LEU A 90 4.86 -2.51 -0.85
C LEU A 90 5.24 -3.53 -1.93
N MET A 91 6.15 -3.18 -2.85
CA MET A 91 6.68 -4.10 -3.86
C MET A 91 7.49 -5.27 -3.28
N LEU A 92 8.01 -5.13 -2.05
CA LEU A 92 8.74 -6.21 -1.37
C LEU A 92 7.81 -7.28 -0.76
N LEU A 93 6.49 -7.07 -0.79
CA LEU A 93 5.53 -8.03 -0.28
C LEU A 93 5.43 -9.25 -1.21
N PRO A 94 5.29 -10.46 -0.63
CA PRO A 94 5.22 -11.68 -1.43
C PRO A 94 4.02 -11.66 -2.37
N GLY A 95 4.25 -12.01 -3.63
CA GLY A 95 3.21 -12.09 -4.66
C GLY A 95 2.82 -10.76 -5.28
N VAL A 96 3.35 -9.62 -4.83
CA VAL A 96 3.10 -8.32 -5.45
C VAL A 96 3.96 -8.15 -6.70
N VAL A 97 3.32 -7.89 -7.83
CA VAL A 97 3.98 -7.67 -9.13
C VAL A 97 3.87 -6.24 -9.63
N GLY A 98 3.06 -5.42 -8.96
CA GLY A 98 2.90 -4.00 -9.25
C GLY A 98 2.16 -3.27 -8.14
N VAL A 99 2.43 -1.98 -7.99
CA VAL A 99 1.82 -1.12 -6.97
C VAL A 99 1.43 0.21 -7.59
N ARG A 100 0.26 0.73 -7.21
CA ARG A 100 -0.18 2.11 -7.46
C ARG A 100 -0.52 2.76 -6.12
N VAL A 101 -0.02 3.97 -5.89
CA VAL A 101 -0.24 4.82 -4.70
C VAL A 101 -0.61 6.21 -5.19
#